data_AF-A0AAE0T577-F1
#
_entry.id   AF-A0AAE0T577-F1
#
_cell.length_a   1.000
_cell.length_b   1.000
_cell.length_c   1.000
_cell.angle_alpha   90.00
_cell.angle_beta   90.00
_cell.angle_gamma   90.00
#
_symmetry.space_group_name_H-M   'P 1'
#
loop_
_entity.id
_entity.type
_entity.pdbx_description
1 polymer ?
#
loop_
_entity_poly.entity_id
_entity_poly.type
_entity_poly.pdbx_seq_one_letter_code
_entity_poly.pdbx_strand_id
1 'polypeptide(L)'
;MNPDRFRLIRSSSQEMLLDQLAGHLRRHNQGKLFTQTVFIVRNNGIKHMLMHRLADREGFFGNALFCYPEDMATLLSTAQNIRNTDIRRLFEFELLQIFSDLDFYRYFTDNLTAKAPGEISRYRLCQKIAHTMLSALDYQPDAFLKGYLPHPKANRLWKKILARKKFMFAHEHYQNIRNQDATLLPVPSEIYVFGVPFLTGFEYLMLSLISEYSDIYYFQQTPSPVYRAERSNQKLPADSVNPVLDYFGRAQQVFERRLLNDNAYNLCEDFFPEASKSSSVLNDIRESMAQATDAPLDTIRSGDRSVRIHSCPNALREAETVYNEIVCFLSQHPDARPSDILITALNIRDYQPALDQVFYDNPIKIPYYITDSDEFISGDVYLLLDLLFSAQKDGIHTELLQQILDFACVRQKLGITADNVAKIHQILANIPVYKLIPGKGSEISSAFTAGGYLYESEGRLPQLYDRLLVRLCIRKPASKPGMDYEALGRLMRLTDILSEILETDKESDSALFTARTLGGWADYLQQLADILFICPPDNASQMFHAVIAYIRKTAAGLSADVPVNYQVFREFLTASAGSINLTKDFPETASAVPHC
;
A
#
# COMPACT_ATOMS: atom_id res chain seq x y z
N MET A 1 -12.93 -15.40 -25.44
CA MET A 1 -11.72 -16.13 -25.02
C MET A 1 -11.52 -17.30 -25.95
N ASN A 2 -10.28 -17.65 -26.31
CA ASN A 2 -10.03 -18.76 -27.23
C ASN A 2 -10.13 -20.11 -26.47
N PRO A 3 -11.15 -20.94 -26.74
CA PRO A 3 -11.43 -22.13 -25.94
C PRO A 3 -10.39 -23.25 -26.11
N ASP A 4 -9.63 -23.24 -27.20
CA ASP A 4 -8.58 -24.24 -27.45
C ASP A 4 -7.30 -23.93 -26.66
N ARG A 5 -7.12 -22.66 -26.28
CA ARG A 5 -5.93 -22.17 -25.56
C ARG A 5 -6.18 -21.88 -24.09
N PHE A 6 -7.44 -21.90 -23.65
CA PHE A 6 -7.78 -21.69 -22.24
C PHE A 6 -8.15 -23.02 -21.58
N ARG A 7 -7.38 -23.40 -20.56
CA ARG A 7 -7.61 -24.62 -19.76
C ARG A 7 -7.94 -24.26 -18.33
N LEU A 8 -9.07 -24.78 -17.85
CA LEU A 8 -9.55 -24.53 -16.49
C LEU A 8 -9.26 -25.73 -15.60
N ILE A 9 -8.52 -25.52 -14.52
CA ILE A 9 -8.14 -26.55 -13.54
C ILE A 9 -8.72 -26.15 -12.19
N ARG A 10 -9.53 -27.00 -11.59
CA ARG A 10 -10.31 -26.67 -10.39
C ARG A 10 -10.04 -27.62 -9.24
N SER A 11 -10.04 -27.09 -8.03
CA SER A 11 -9.96 -27.86 -6.78
C SER A 11 -10.47 -27.03 -5.62
N SER A 12 -10.89 -27.67 -4.54
CA SER A 12 -11.09 -27.00 -3.24
C SER A 12 -9.80 -26.86 -2.44
N SER A 13 -8.77 -27.65 -2.75
CA SER A 13 -7.47 -27.62 -2.08
C SER A 13 -6.43 -26.87 -2.89
N GLN A 14 -5.87 -25.82 -2.29
CA GLN A 14 -4.76 -25.08 -2.89
C GLN A 14 -3.51 -25.95 -3.05
N GLU A 15 -3.27 -26.90 -2.14
CA GLU A 15 -2.14 -27.83 -2.24
C GLU A 15 -2.25 -28.74 -3.45
N MET A 16 -3.46 -29.26 -3.74
CA MET A 16 -3.70 -30.08 -4.92
C MET A 16 -3.52 -29.26 -6.22
N LEU A 17 -3.96 -28.00 -6.25
CA LEU A 17 -3.67 -27.12 -7.38
C LEU A 17 -2.17 -26.89 -7.55
N LEU A 18 -1.43 -26.72 -6.46
CA LEU A 18 0.03 -26.61 -6.48
C LEU A 18 0.68 -27.91 -6.98
N ASP A 19 0.15 -29.09 -6.64
CA ASP A 19 0.67 -30.37 -7.12
C ASP A 19 0.45 -30.52 -8.63
N GLN A 20 -0.74 -30.14 -9.11
CA GLN A 20 -1.02 -30.14 -10.55
C GLN A 20 -0.16 -29.12 -11.29
N LEU A 21 0.04 -27.93 -10.73
CA LEU A 21 0.92 -26.91 -11.29
C LEU A 21 2.37 -27.41 -11.37
N ALA A 22 2.92 -27.94 -10.28
CA ALA A 22 4.29 -28.46 -10.24
C ALA A 22 4.48 -29.62 -11.24
N GLY A 23 3.54 -30.56 -11.26
CA GLY A 23 3.55 -31.67 -12.21
C GLY A 23 3.41 -31.23 -13.67
N HIS A 24 2.70 -30.14 -13.94
CA HIS A 24 2.59 -29.54 -15.26
C HIS A 24 3.91 -28.86 -15.67
N LEU A 25 4.46 -28.00 -14.81
CA LEU A 25 5.73 -27.31 -15.04
C LEU A 25 6.86 -28.30 -15.26
N ARG A 26 6.92 -29.39 -14.48
CA ARG A 26 7.95 -30.43 -14.64
C ARG A 26 7.89 -31.10 -16.01
N ARG A 27 6.69 -31.42 -16.51
CA ARG A 27 6.52 -32.02 -17.85
C ARG A 27 6.87 -31.03 -18.95
N HIS A 28 6.48 -29.78 -18.80
CA HIS A 28 6.64 -28.77 -19.83
C HIS A 28 8.06 -28.19 -19.92
N ASN A 29 8.72 -27.97 -18.78
CA ASN A 29 10.05 -27.37 -18.71
C ASN A 29 11.18 -28.40 -18.90
N GLN A 30 10.86 -29.69 -19.10
CA GLN A 30 11.84 -30.70 -19.48
C GLN A 30 12.58 -30.27 -20.77
N GLY A 31 13.88 -30.01 -20.65
CA GLY A 31 14.74 -29.56 -21.75
C GLY A 31 14.73 -28.03 -22.01
N LYS A 32 14.01 -27.23 -21.22
CA LYS A 32 13.90 -25.77 -21.36
C LYS A 32 14.44 -25.05 -20.10
N LEU A 33 15.77 -24.94 -19.99
CA LEU A 33 16.44 -24.45 -18.78
C LEU A 33 16.31 -22.93 -18.52
N PHE A 34 16.14 -22.11 -19.56
CA PHE A 34 16.14 -20.64 -19.44
C PHE A 34 14.81 -19.99 -19.86
N THR A 35 13.75 -20.77 -20.07
CA THR A 35 12.44 -20.22 -20.41
C THR A 35 11.84 -19.56 -19.18
N GLN A 36 11.53 -18.27 -19.30
CA GLN A 36 10.86 -17.52 -18.24
C GLN A 36 9.44 -18.04 -18.07
N THR A 37 9.06 -18.42 -16.85
CA THR A 37 7.68 -18.85 -16.54
C THR A 37 6.88 -17.64 -16.09
N VAL A 38 5.70 -17.40 -16.69
CA VAL A 38 4.89 -16.22 -16.38
C VAL A 38 3.66 -16.60 -15.57
N PHE A 39 3.50 -15.95 -14.42
CA PHE A 39 2.39 -16.14 -13.49
C PHE A 39 1.54 -14.89 -13.38
N ILE A 40 0.23 -15.07 -13.35
CA ILE A 40 -0.73 -14.04 -12.94
C ILE A 40 -1.26 -14.41 -11.56
N VAL A 41 -1.03 -13.54 -10.57
CA VAL A 41 -1.39 -13.77 -9.16
C VAL A 41 -2.10 -12.54 -8.60
N ARG A 42 -2.99 -12.73 -7.61
CA ARG A 42 -3.79 -11.61 -7.07
C ARG A 42 -3.03 -10.74 -6.08
N ASN A 43 -2.09 -11.30 -5.32
CA ASN A 43 -1.36 -10.57 -4.27
C ASN A 43 0.05 -11.14 -4.02
N ASN A 44 0.87 -10.38 -3.28
CA ASN A 44 2.21 -10.79 -2.86
C ASN A 44 2.21 -12.08 -2.03
N GLY A 45 1.20 -12.29 -1.18
CA GLY A 45 1.09 -13.51 -0.38
C GLY A 45 1.11 -14.78 -1.24
N ILE A 46 0.30 -14.82 -2.30
CA ILE A 46 0.27 -15.95 -3.25
C ILE A 46 1.59 -16.06 -4.01
N LYS A 47 2.19 -14.94 -4.42
CA LYS A 47 3.52 -14.92 -5.07
C LYS A 47 4.58 -15.59 -4.19
N HIS A 48 4.74 -15.14 -2.95
CA HIS A 48 5.73 -15.69 -2.02
C HIS A 48 5.44 -17.14 -1.68
N MET A 49 4.16 -17.48 -1.47
CA MET A 49 3.75 -18.86 -1.23
C MET A 49 4.10 -19.76 -2.43
N LEU A 50 3.84 -19.34 -3.67
CA LEU A 50 4.22 -20.09 -4.87
C LEU A 50 5.73 -20.28 -4.96
N MET A 51 6.50 -19.20 -4.78
CA MET A 51 7.96 -19.27 -4.81
C MET A 51 8.50 -20.27 -3.79
N HIS A 52 8.04 -20.21 -2.54
CA HIS A 52 8.48 -21.09 -1.47
C HIS A 52 8.05 -22.54 -1.71
N ARG A 53 6.75 -22.77 -1.96
CA ARG A 53 6.20 -24.13 -2.11
C ARG A 53 6.72 -24.85 -3.37
N LEU A 54 6.96 -24.12 -4.47
CA LEU A 54 7.56 -24.71 -5.66
C LEU A 54 9.06 -24.98 -5.45
N ALA A 55 9.78 -24.09 -4.77
CA ALA A 55 11.17 -24.35 -4.41
C ALA A 55 11.31 -25.57 -3.48
N ASP A 56 10.44 -25.71 -2.48
CA ASP A 56 10.43 -26.88 -1.59
C ASP A 56 10.19 -28.20 -2.34
N ARG A 57 9.28 -28.20 -3.33
CA ARG A 57 8.86 -29.40 -4.06
C ARG A 57 9.81 -29.80 -5.19
N GLU A 58 10.31 -28.83 -5.94
CA GLU A 58 11.20 -29.07 -7.08
C GLU A 58 12.69 -28.90 -6.72
N GLY A 59 13.00 -28.48 -5.49
CA GLY A 59 14.35 -28.18 -4.99
C GLY A 59 14.90 -26.83 -5.44
N PHE A 60 14.50 -26.34 -6.61
CA PHE A 60 14.86 -25.02 -7.13
C PHE A 60 13.71 -24.46 -7.97
N PHE A 61 13.38 -23.19 -7.74
CA PHE A 61 12.44 -22.44 -8.56
C PHE A 61 12.98 -21.03 -8.81
N GLY A 62 13.14 -20.67 -10.09
CA GLY A 62 13.73 -19.40 -10.50
C GLY A 62 13.30 -19.00 -11.90
N ASN A 63 13.68 -17.78 -12.32
CA ASN A 63 13.32 -17.20 -13.62
C ASN A 63 11.79 -17.15 -13.85
N ALA A 64 11.03 -16.80 -12.81
CA ALA A 64 9.59 -16.60 -12.87
C ALA A 64 9.26 -15.10 -12.91
N LEU A 65 8.39 -14.71 -13.84
CA LEU A 65 7.80 -13.37 -13.89
C LEU A 65 6.42 -13.41 -13.25
N PHE A 66 6.23 -12.67 -12.16
CA PHE A 66 4.92 -12.51 -11.54
C PHE A 66 4.30 -11.19 -11.98
N CYS A 67 3.10 -11.27 -12.53
CA CYS A 67 2.27 -10.16 -12.92
C CYS A 67 0.98 -10.15 -12.10
N TYR A 68 0.43 -8.98 -11.87
CA TYR A 68 -0.91 -8.83 -11.30
C TYR A 68 -1.92 -8.63 -12.43
N PRO A 69 -3.22 -8.90 -12.18
CA PRO A 69 -4.26 -8.66 -13.18
C PRO A 69 -4.25 -7.24 -13.76
N GLU A 70 -3.91 -6.24 -12.95
CA GLU A 70 -3.77 -4.83 -13.36
C GLU A 70 -2.60 -4.62 -14.35
N ASP A 71 -1.56 -5.44 -14.26
CA ASP A 71 -0.36 -5.34 -15.10
C ASP A 71 -0.48 -6.12 -16.42
N MET A 72 -1.58 -6.84 -16.66
CA MET A 72 -1.74 -7.72 -17.83
C MET A 72 -1.52 -6.99 -19.17
N ALA A 73 -1.85 -5.69 -19.26
CA ALA A 73 -1.61 -4.90 -20.47
C ALA A 73 -0.11 -4.80 -20.84
N THR A 74 0.78 -4.90 -19.85
CA THR A 74 2.23 -4.85 -20.05
C THR A 74 2.79 -6.13 -20.68
N LEU A 75 2.05 -7.24 -20.62
CA LEU A 75 2.45 -8.50 -21.26
C LEU A 75 2.35 -8.42 -22.79
N LEU A 76 1.42 -7.62 -23.30
CA LEU A 76 1.17 -7.49 -24.74
C LEU A 76 1.89 -6.31 -25.38
N SER A 77 2.16 -5.23 -24.65
CA SER A 77 2.73 -4.01 -25.22
C SER A 77 3.88 -3.44 -24.38
N THR A 78 4.95 -3.04 -25.05
CA THR A 78 6.17 -2.43 -24.46
C THR A 78 5.97 -1.01 -23.97
N ALA A 79 4.79 -0.42 -24.16
CA ALA A 79 4.63 1.03 -24.06
C ALA A 79 5.23 1.49 -22.73
N GLN A 80 6.38 2.16 -22.83
CA GLN A 80 7.29 2.44 -21.72
C GLN A 80 6.61 3.27 -20.62
N ASN A 81 5.43 3.84 -20.91
CA ASN A 81 4.58 4.59 -20.02
C ASN A 81 3.63 3.75 -19.14
N ILE A 82 3.45 2.45 -19.41
CA ILE A 82 2.49 1.61 -18.66
C ILE A 82 3.07 1.15 -17.34
N ARG A 83 4.36 0.79 -17.32
CA ARG A 83 4.90 -0.09 -16.27
C ARG A 83 4.95 0.51 -14.88
N ASN A 84 4.59 1.77 -14.68
CA ASN A 84 5.21 2.47 -13.57
C ASN A 84 4.58 3.80 -13.13
N THR A 85 3.42 4.20 -13.65
CA THR A 85 2.78 5.46 -13.20
C THR A 85 1.45 5.14 -12.55
N ASP A 86 1.24 5.60 -11.33
CA ASP A 86 -0.04 5.49 -10.64
C ASP A 86 -1.10 6.31 -11.40
N ILE A 87 -1.77 5.66 -12.36
CA ILE A 87 -2.78 6.25 -13.24
C ILE A 87 -3.88 6.91 -12.41
N ARG A 88 -4.20 6.35 -11.24
CA ARG A 88 -5.18 6.92 -10.33
C ARG A 88 -4.72 8.29 -9.84
N ARG A 89 -3.46 8.46 -9.45
CA ARG A 89 -2.92 9.77 -9.05
C ARG A 89 -2.89 10.75 -10.20
N LEU A 90 -2.44 10.33 -11.39
CA LEU A 90 -2.49 11.20 -12.57
C LEU A 90 -3.91 11.69 -12.83
N PHE A 91 -4.89 10.78 -12.76
CA PHE A 91 -6.30 11.09 -12.96
C PHE A 91 -6.85 12.07 -11.91
N GLU A 92 -6.45 11.93 -10.64
CA GLU A 92 -6.82 12.87 -9.56
C GLU A 92 -6.34 14.30 -9.82
N PHE A 93 -5.11 14.48 -10.31
CA PHE A 93 -4.55 15.80 -10.61
C PHE A 93 -5.13 16.41 -11.89
N GLU A 94 -5.42 15.61 -12.92
CA GLU A 94 -6.16 16.08 -14.10
C GLU A 94 -7.57 16.56 -13.73
N LEU A 95 -8.25 15.84 -12.83
CA LEU A 95 -9.53 16.25 -12.27
C LEU A 95 -9.40 17.56 -11.49
N LEU A 96 -8.36 17.70 -10.66
CA LEU A 96 -8.11 18.92 -9.90
C LEU A 96 -7.91 20.12 -10.83
N GLN A 97 -7.21 19.92 -11.95
CA GLN A 97 -7.05 20.96 -12.97
C GLN A 97 -8.40 21.31 -13.63
N ILE A 98 -9.22 20.32 -14.00
CA ILE A 98 -10.53 20.57 -14.61
C ILE A 98 -11.46 21.31 -13.63
N PHE A 99 -11.37 20.99 -12.35
CA PHE A 99 -12.14 21.66 -11.30
C PHE A 99 -11.52 22.98 -10.80
N SER A 100 -10.40 23.41 -11.36
CA SER A 100 -9.93 24.80 -11.21
C SER A 100 -10.82 25.79 -11.97
N ASP A 101 -11.49 25.32 -13.03
CA ASP A 101 -12.58 26.04 -13.70
C ASP A 101 -13.85 26.01 -12.83
N LEU A 102 -14.13 27.13 -12.18
CA LEU A 102 -15.25 27.27 -11.24
C LEU A 102 -16.62 27.09 -11.92
N ASP A 103 -16.75 27.42 -13.20
CA ASP A 103 -18.02 27.26 -13.92
C ASP A 103 -18.31 25.78 -14.14
N PHE A 104 -17.28 25.02 -14.52
CA PHE A 104 -17.41 23.57 -14.64
C PHE A 104 -17.62 22.89 -13.28
N TYR A 105 -16.93 23.34 -12.23
CA TYR A 105 -17.11 22.83 -10.87
C TYR A 105 -18.55 23.04 -10.38
N ARG A 106 -19.12 24.24 -10.56
CA ARG A 106 -20.52 24.56 -10.21
C ARG A 106 -21.51 23.72 -11.00
N TYR A 107 -21.29 23.57 -12.32
CA TYR A 107 -22.09 22.69 -13.16
C TYR A 107 -22.06 21.23 -12.67
N PHE A 108 -20.89 20.73 -12.27
CA PHE A 108 -20.75 19.35 -11.83
C PHE A 108 -21.44 19.11 -10.48
N THR A 109 -21.29 20.04 -9.54
CA THR A 109 -21.78 19.90 -8.15
C THR A 109 -23.22 20.36 -7.91
N ASP A 110 -23.90 20.93 -8.91
CA ASP A 110 -25.23 21.56 -8.79
C ASP A 110 -25.31 22.67 -7.72
N ASN A 111 -24.15 23.12 -7.20
CA ASN A 111 -24.07 24.11 -6.13
C ASN A 111 -23.81 25.51 -6.71
N LEU A 112 -24.88 26.25 -6.97
CA LEU A 112 -24.83 27.63 -7.48
C LEU A 112 -24.44 28.68 -6.41
N THR A 113 -24.51 28.33 -5.11
CA THR A 113 -24.49 29.32 -4.01
C THR A 113 -23.41 29.11 -2.95
N ALA A 114 -22.64 28.02 -2.97
CA ALA A 114 -21.62 27.79 -1.95
C ALA A 114 -20.32 28.55 -2.26
N LYS A 115 -19.76 29.22 -1.24
CA LYS A 115 -18.37 29.73 -1.23
C LYS A 115 -17.44 28.67 -1.82
N ALA A 116 -16.48 29.06 -2.66
CA ALA A 116 -15.55 28.12 -3.28
C ALA A 116 -14.92 27.23 -2.19
N PRO A 117 -15.08 25.90 -2.26
CA PRO A 117 -14.58 25.03 -1.21
C PRO A 117 -13.06 25.12 -1.14
N GLY A 118 -12.52 24.94 0.06
CA GLY A 118 -11.08 24.86 0.27
C GLY A 118 -10.44 23.83 -0.66
N GLU A 119 -9.18 24.04 -1.02
CA GLU A 119 -8.43 23.19 -1.96
C GLU A 119 -8.43 21.71 -1.56
N ILE A 120 -8.31 21.39 -0.26
CA ILE A 120 -8.40 20.01 0.23
C ILE A 120 -9.74 19.36 -0.14
N SER A 121 -10.86 20.05 0.09
CA SER A 121 -12.19 19.48 -0.17
C SER A 121 -12.39 19.22 -1.66
N ARG A 122 -11.84 20.09 -2.52
CA ARG A 122 -11.82 19.86 -3.98
C ARG A 122 -10.98 18.63 -4.34
N TYR A 123 -9.79 18.49 -3.75
CA TYR A 123 -8.93 17.34 -3.99
C TYR A 123 -9.57 16.02 -3.51
N ARG A 124 -10.19 15.99 -2.33
CA ARG A 124 -10.94 14.82 -1.84
C ARG A 124 -12.12 14.43 -2.73
N LEU A 125 -12.80 15.41 -3.33
CA LEU A 125 -13.80 15.14 -4.36
C LEU A 125 -13.17 14.48 -5.59
N CYS A 126 -12.03 14.98 -6.05
CA CYS A 126 -11.28 14.39 -7.16
C CYS A 126 -10.91 12.93 -6.87
N GLN A 127 -10.42 12.62 -5.67
CA GLN A 127 -10.10 11.25 -5.24
C GLN A 127 -11.31 10.31 -5.30
N LYS A 128 -12.48 10.77 -4.81
CA LYS A 128 -13.71 9.98 -4.85
C LYS A 128 -14.20 9.74 -6.28
N ILE A 129 -14.15 10.77 -7.13
CA ILE A 129 -14.53 10.67 -8.55
C ILE A 129 -13.58 9.72 -9.27
N ALA A 130 -12.27 9.89 -9.08
CA ALA A 130 -11.25 9.04 -9.67
C ALA A 130 -11.47 7.58 -9.33
N HIS A 131 -11.64 7.28 -8.04
CA HIS A 131 -11.94 5.92 -7.56
C HIS A 131 -13.21 5.36 -8.20
N THR A 132 -14.31 6.12 -8.19
CA THR A 132 -15.60 5.65 -8.71
C THR A 132 -15.54 5.37 -10.21
N MET A 133 -14.89 6.26 -10.98
CA MET A 133 -14.79 6.12 -12.43
C MET A 133 -13.85 4.99 -12.84
N LEU A 134 -12.71 4.81 -12.15
CA LEU A 134 -11.81 3.69 -12.43
C LEU A 134 -12.45 2.35 -12.07
N SER A 135 -13.12 2.25 -10.91
CA SER A 135 -13.91 1.08 -10.57
C SER A 135 -15.01 0.81 -11.60
N ALA A 136 -15.71 1.84 -12.07
CA ALA A 136 -16.71 1.69 -13.13
C ALA A 136 -16.09 1.19 -14.45
N LEU A 137 -14.86 1.60 -14.79
CA LEU A 137 -14.13 1.11 -15.94
C LEU A 137 -13.82 -0.39 -15.81
N ASP A 138 -13.45 -0.85 -14.61
CA ASP A 138 -13.15 -2.26 -14.36
C ASP A 138 -14.39 -3.15 -14.41
N TYR A 139 -15.53 -2.69 -13.88
CA TYR A 139 -16.75 -3.51 -13.82
C TYR A 139 -17.69 -3.33 -15.03
N GLN A 140 -17.64 -2.19 -15.72
CA GLN A 140 -18.49 -1.88 -16.89
C GLN A 140 -17.67 -1.35 -18.08
N PRO A 141 -16.68 -2.12 -18.57
CA PRO A 141 -15.77 -1.64 -19.61
C PRO A 141 -16.48 -1.27 -20.92
N ASP A 142 -17.61 -1.89 -21.23
CA ASP A 142 -18.37 -1.65 -22.47
C ASP A 142 -18.78 -0.18 -22.66
N ALA A 143 -19.15 0.51 -21.57
CA ALA A 143 -19.54 1.92 -21.65
C ALA A 143 -18.34 2.81 -22.03
N PHE A 144 -17.17 2.50 -21.48
CA PHE A 144 -15.92 3.20 -21.76
C PHE A 144 -15.41 2.88 -23.16
N LEU A 145 -15.48 1.61 -23.59
CA LEU A 145 -15.10 1.20 -24.94
C LEU A 145 -15.97 1.82 -26.03
N LYS A 146 -17.27 2.04 -25.76
CA LYS A 146 -18.17 2.77 -26.66
C LYS A 146 -17.92 4.28 -26.69
N GLY A 147 -17.12 4.81 -25.76
CA GLY A 147 -16.84 6.24 -25.62
C GLY A 147 -18.03 7.06 -25.11
N TYR A 148 -19.02 6.42 -24.48
CA TYR A 148 -20.21 7.10 -23.95
C TYR A 148 -20.61 6.55 -22.57
N LEU A 149 -20.51 7.41 -21.55
CA LEU A 149 -21.00 7.09 -20.22
C LEU A 149 -22.50 7.41 -20.06
N PRO A 150 -23.29 6.59 -19.34
CA PRO A 150 -24.73 6.77 -19.22
C PRO A 150 -25.14 8.12 -18.59
N HIS A 151 -24.37 8.60 -17.60
CA HIS A 151 -24.70 9.83 -16.90
C HIS A 151 -24.09 11.06 -17.62
N PRO A 152 -24.89 12.12 -17.93
CA PRO A 152 -24.45 13.22 -18.78
C PRO A 152 -23.26 14.00 -18.21
N LYS A 153 -23.25 14.24 -16.88
CA LYS A 153 -22.13 14.92 -16.22
C LYS A 153 -20.84 14.10 -16.24
N ALA A 154 -20.96 12.78 -16.00
CA ALA A 154 -19.82 11.89 -16.00
C ALA A 154 -19.24 11.77 -17.42
N ASN A 155 -20.11 11.68 -18.43
CA ASN A 155 -19.70 11.65 -19.83
C ASN A 155 -18.99 12.94 -20.27
N ARG A 156 -19.52 14.11 -19.86
CA ARG A 156 -18.88 15.41 -20.16
C ARG A 156 -17.52 15.54 -19.47
N LEU A 157 -17.43 15.11 -18.21
CA LEU A 157 -16.17 15.06 -17.47
C LEU A 157 -15.16 14.13 -18.14
N TRP A 158 -15.58 12.92 -18.51
CA TRP A 158 -14.75 11.93 -19.19
C TRP A 158 -14.18 12.47 -20.51
N LYS A 159 -15.01 13.08 -21.36
CA LYS A 159 -14.56 13.71 -22.62
C LYS A 159 -13.53 14.83 -22.38
N LYS A 160 -13.71 15.65 -21.34
CA LYS A 160 -12.74 16.68 -20.97
C LYS A 160 -11.39 16.09 -20.56
N ILE A 161 -11.40 14.95 -19.86
CA ILE A 161 -10.18 14.27 -19.43
C ILE A 161 -9.47 13.61 -20.60
N LEU A 162 -10.20 12.88 -21.45
CA LEU A 162 -9.63 12.25 -22.64
C LEU A 162 -8.95 13.27 -23.57
N ALA A 163 -9.48 14.50 -23.63
CA ALA A 163 -8.89 15.58 -24.44
C ALA A 163 -7.63 16.23 -23.84
N ARG A 164 -7.35 16.06 -22.54
CA ARG A 164 -6.21 16.70 -21.85
C ARG A 164 -5.10 15.73 -21.46
N LYS A 165 -5.44 14.50 -21.08
CA LYS A 165 -4.51 13.54 -20.49
C LYS A 165 -3.29 13.28 -21.40
N LYS A 166 -2.13 13.07 -20.78
CA LYS A 166 -0.91 12.57 -21.44
C LYS A 166 -0.62 11.09 -21.19
N PHE A 167 -1.46 10.43 -20.38
CA PHE A 167 -1.39 9.01 -20.11
C PHE A 167 -2.51 8.26 -20.81
N MET A 168 -2.40 6.93 -20.86
CA MET A 168 -3.43 6.05 -21.41
C MET A 168 -4.08 5.24 -20.29
N PHE A 169 -5.39 5.10 -20.36
CA PHE A 169 -6.13 4.18 -19.50
C PHE A 169 -6.06 2.75 -20.07
N ALA A 170 -6.32 1.76 -19.22
CA ALA A 170 -6.25 0.36 -19.61
C ALA A 170 -7.17 0.02 -20.81
N HIS A 171 -8.38 0.59 -20.88
CA HIS A 171 -9.29 0.38 -22.01
C HIS A 171 -8.77 0.91 -23.35
N GLU A 172 -7.96 1.97 -23.36
CA GLU A 172 -7.35 2.49 -24.59
C GLU A 172 -6.24 1.55 -25.07
N HIS A 173 -5.44 1.01 -24.14
CA HIS A 173 -4.47 -0.03 -24.47
C HIS A 173 -5.13 -1.25 -25.09
N TYR A 174 -6.24 -1.70 -24.51
CA TYR A 174 -7.03 -2.80 -25.07
C TYR A 174 -7.51 -2.51 -26.49
N GLN A 175 -8.02 -1.30 -26.76
CA GLN A 175 -8.45 -0.89 -28.10
C GLN A 175 -7.30 -0.82 -29.10
N ASN A 176 -6.17 -0.21 -28.72
CA ASN A 176 -5.01 -0.08 -29.60
C ASN A 176 -4.43 -1.45 -29.99
N ILE A 177 -4.37 -2.39 -29.05
CA ILE A 177 -3.92 -3.75 -29.34
C ILE A 177 -4.91 -4.45 -30.28
N ARG A 178 -6.21 -4.36 -30.00
CA ARG A 178 -7.26 -4.98 -30.81
C ARG A 178 -7.32 -4.43 -32.24
N ASN A 179 -7.08 -3.14 -32.41
CA ASN A 179 -7.05 -2.48 -33.71
C ASN A 179 -5.72 -2.69 -34.46
N GLN A 180 -4.76 -3.40 -33.87
CA GLN A 180 -3.38 -3.58 -34.39
C GLN A 180 -2.59 -2.27 -34.54
N ASP A 181 -2.99 -1.22 -33.83
CA ASP A 181 -2.30 0.07 -33.78
C ASP A 181 -1.05 0.02 -32.87
N ALA A 182 -0.86 -1.08 -32.14
CA ALA A 182 0.26 -1.31 -31.23
C ALA A 182 1.18 -2.42 -31.72
N THR A 183 2.49 -2.22 -31.60
CA THR A 183 3.48 -3.29 -31.81
C THR A 183 3.42 -4.26 -30.64
N LEU A 184 3.02 -5.50 -30.92
CA LEU A 184 2.98 -6.57 -29.93
C LEU A 184 4.39 -7.01 -29.53
N LEU A 185 4.59 -7.19 -28.23
CA LEU A 185 5.76 -7.90 -27.74
C LEU A 185 5.68 -9.39 -28.08
N PRO A 186 6.81 -10.13 -28.06
CA PRO A 186 6.77 -11.58 -28.03
C PRO A 186 6.03 -12.01 -26.75
N VAL A 187 4.75 -12.35 -26.91
CA VAL A 187 3.90 -12.79 -25.81
C VAL A 187 4.40 -14.16 -25.33
N PRO A 188 4.47 -14.41 -24.01
CA PRO A 188 4.82 -15.72 -23.49
C PRO A 188 3.95 -16.82 -24.13
N SER A 189 4.54 -17.95 -24.49
CA SER A 189 3.78 -19.06 -25.07
C SER A 189 2.72 -19.58 -24.09
N GLU A 190 3.03 -19.55 -22.80
CA GLU A 190 2.18 -20.06 -21.74
C GLU A 190 2.11 -19.08 -20.56
N ILE A 191 0.92 -18.98 -19.96
CA ILE A 191 0.66 -18.13 -18.80
C ILE A 191 -0.13 -18.93 -17.77
N TYR A 192 0.32 -18.87 -16.53
CA TYR A 192 -0.25 -19.60 -15.40
C TYR A 192 -0.99 -18.64 -14.48
N VAL A 193 -2.32 -18.75 -14.40
CA VAL A 193 -3.13 -17.93 -13.48
C VAL A 193 -3.38 -18.74 -12.20
N PHE A 194 -2.93 -18.23 -11.06
CA PHE A 194 -3.01 -18.95 -9.79
C PHE A 194 -3.46 -18.05 -8.63
N GLY A 195 -4.39 -18.54 -7.81
CA GLY A 195 -4.89 -17.79 -6.65
C GLY A 195 -5.72 -16.56 -7.05
N VAL A 196 -6.32 -16.61 -8.23
CA VAL A 196 -7.26 -15.59 -8.71
C VAL A 196 -8.65 -16.24 -8.75
N PRO A 197 -9.54 -15.98 -7.77
CA PRO A 197 -10.83 -16.67 -7.70
C PRO A 197 -11.85 -16.15 -8.73
N PHE A 198 -11.72 -14.88 -9.11
CA PHE A 198 -12.51 -14.24 -10.16
C PHE A 198 -11.72 -13.07 -10.76
N LEU A 199 -12.11 -12.65 -11.95
CA LEU A 199 -11.61 -11.46 -12.63
C LEU A 199 -12.69 -10.40 -12.75
N THR A 200 -12.30 -9.12 -12.73
CA THR A 200 -13.20 -8.01 -13.03
C THR A 200 -13.64 -8.03 -14.50
N GLY A 201 -14.59 -7.15 -14.83
CA GLY A 201 -15.13 -7.00 -16.18
C GLY A 201 -14.04 -6.80 -17.23
N PHE A 202 -13.13 -5.88 -16.94
CA PHE A 202 -12.02 -5.48 -17.79
C PHE A 202 -10.85 -6.46 -17.75
N GLU A 203 -10.48 -6.99 -16.57
CA GLU A 203 -9.44 -8.02 -16.44
C GLU A 203 -9.75 -9.25 -17.31
N TYR A 204 -11.02 -9.67 -17.35
CA TYR A 204 -11.47 -10.75 -18.23
C TYR A 204 -11.28 -10.42 -19.72
N LEU A 205 -11.59 -9.18 -20.15
CA LEU A 205 -11.38 -8.78 -21.54
C LEU A 205 -9.89 -8.82 -21.90
N MET A 206 -9.02 -8.34 -21.02
CA MET A 206 -7.57 -8.42 -21.20
C MET A 206 -7.08 -9.86 -21.28
N LEU A 207 -7.53 -10.74 -20.38
CA LEU A 207 -7.14 -12.15 -20.41
C LEU A 207 -7.67 -12.86 -21.68
N SER A 208 -8.88 -12.49 -22.13
CA SER A 208 -9.43 -12.97 -23.40
C SER A 208 -8.58 -12.55 -24.59
N LEU A 209 -8.07 -11.31 -24.61
CA LEU A 209 -7.16 -10.84 -25.67
C LEU A 209 -5.82 -11.59 -25.64
N ILE A 210 -5.27 -11.81 -24.45
CA ILE A 210 -4.03 -12.58 -24.27
C ILE A 210 -4.21 -14.04 -24.76
N SER A 211 -5.38 -14.64 -24.54
CA SER A 211 -5.69 -16.01 -24.96
C SER A 211 -5.62 -16.24 -26.47
N GLU A 212 -5.66 -15.16 -27.27
CA GLU A 212 -5.49 -15.25 -28.73
C GLU A 212 -4.04 -15.54 -29.12
N TYR A 213 -3.07 -15.28 -28.23
CA TYR A 213 -1.63 -15.39 -28.48
C TYR A 213 -0.92 -16.42 -27.58
N SER A 214 -1.51 -16.75 -26.42
CA SER A 214 -0.90 -17.62 -25.41
C SER A 214 -1.82 -18.71 -24.92
N ASP A 215 -1.25 -19.84 -24.52
CA ASP A 215 -1.95 -20.88 -23.77
C ASP A 215 -2.07 -20.46 -22.30
N ILE A 216 -3.29 -20.46 -21.77
CA ILE A 216 -3.61 -19.99 -20.43
C ILE A 216 -4.07 -21.18 -19.60
N TYR A 217 -3.34 -21.43 -18.51
CA TYR A 217 -3.67 -22.42 -17.51
C TYR A 217 -4.23 -21.73 -16.28
N TYR A 218 -5.53 -21.85 -16.05
CA TYR A 218 -6.22 -21.16 -14.97
C TYR A 218 -6.49 -22.12 -13.81
N PHE A 219 -5.74 -21.97 -12.71
CA PHE A 219 -5.88 -22.75 -11.49
C PHE A 219 -6.85 -22.05 -10.55
N GLN A 220 -8.11 -22.47 -10.62
CA GLN A 220 -9.19 -21.90 -9.83
C GLN A 220 -9.41 -22.70 -8.56
N GLN A 221 -9.33 -22.02 -7.42
CA GLN A 221 -9.82 -22.58 -6.17
C GLN A 221 -11.34 -22.42 -6.13
N THR A 222 -12.06 -23.53 -6.01
CA THR A 222 -13.52 -23.56 -5.90
C THR A 222 -13.94 -24.52 -4.79
N PRO A 223 -14.87 -24.15 -3.89
CA PRO A 223 -15.20 -24.97 -2.74
C PRO A 223 -15.91 -26.28 -3.10
N SER A 224 -16.55 -26.34 -4.27
CA SER A 224 -17.36 -27.48 -4.69
C SER A 224 -17.24 -27.75 -6.19
N PRO A 225 -17.18 -29.03 -6.62
CA PRO A 225 -17.28 -29.37 -8.03
C PRO A 225 -18.67 -29.08 -8.60
N VAL A 226 -19.70 -29.15 -7.76
CA VAL A 226 -21.13 -29.07 -8.08
C VAL A 226 -21.65 -27.63 -8.10
N TYR A 227 -21.00 -26.73 -7.36
CA TYR A 227 -21.28 -25.30 -7.34
C TYR A 227 -20.78 -24.66 -8.64
N ARG A 228 -21.46 -24.96 -9.76
CA ARG A 228 -21.28 -24.34 -11.07
C ARG A 228 -22.44 -23.41 -11.38
N ALA A 229 -22.16 -22.33 -12.09
CA ALA A 229 -23.17 -21.46 -12.68
C ALA A 229 -24.13 -22.18 -13.66
N GLU A 230 -23.83 -23.42 -14.08
CA GLU A 230 -24.72 -24.29 -14.88
C GLU A 230 -26.09 -24.54 -14.21
N ARG A 231 -26.18 -24.47 -12.87
CA ARG A 231 -27.43 -24.72 -12.13
C ARG A 231 -28.40 -23.54 -12.06
N SER A 232 -28.15 -22.40 -12.72
CA SER A 232 -29.10 -21.26 -12.69
C SER A 232 -30.08 -21.18 -13.86
N ASN A 233 -29.83 -21.88 -14.97
CA ASN A 233 -30.80 -21.94 -16.09
C ASN A 233 -31.88 -23.01 -15.89
N GLN A 234 -31.65 -23.96 -15.00
CA GLN A 234 -32.70 -24.78 -14.40
C GLN A 234 -33.05 -24.13 -13.07
N LYS A 235 -34.34 -23.87 -12.79
CA LYS A 235 -34.78 -23.35 -11.49
C LYS A 235 -34.20 -24.24 -10.39
N LEU A 236 -33.34 -23.68 -9.53
CA LEU A 236 -32.92 -24.34 -8.31
C LEU A 236 -34.17 -24.83 -7.56
N PRO A 237 -34.21 -26.08 -7.08
CA PRO A 237 -35.13 -26.42 -6.01
C PRO A 237 -34.85 -25.44 -4.87
N ALA A 238 -35.89 -24.78 -4.36
CA ALA A 238 -35.77 -23.72 -3.34
C ALA A 238 -35.00 -24.18 -2.07
N ASP A 239 -34.88 -25.50 -1.87
CA ASP A 239 -34.35 -26.14 -0.65
C ASP A 239 -32.91 -26.67 -0.78
N SER A 240 -32.10 -26.23 -1.76
CA SER A 240 -30.82 -26.90 -2.03
C SER A 240 -29.67 -26.01 -2.52
N VAL A 241 -29.40 -24.93 -1.80
CA VAL A 241 -28.12 -24.21 -1.92
C VAL A 241 -27.57 -23.98 -0.53
N ASN A 242 -26.37 -24.50 -0.26
CA ASN A 242 -25.64 -24.23 0.97
C ASN A 242 -25.59 -22.69 1.24
N PRO A 243 -26.12 -22.21 2.38
CA PRO A 243 -26.25 -20.77 2.64
C PRO A 243 -24.91 -20.01 2.65
N VAL A 244 -23.85 -20.66 3.13
CA VAL A 244 -22.49 -20.08 3.16
C VAL A 244 -21.99 -19.84 1.74
N LEU A 245 -22.21 -20.81 0.84
CA LEU A 245 -21.85 -20.66 -0.56
C LEU A 245 -22.70 -19.59 -1.27
N ASP A 246 -24.01 -19.51 -1.01
CA ASP A 246 -24.83 -18.45 -1.63
C ASP A 246 -24.38 -17.05 -1.22
N TYR A 247 -23.99 -16.88 0.05
CA TYR A 247 -23.58 -15.58 0.57
C TYR A 247 -22.17 -15.19 0.09
N PHE A 248 -21.18 -16.06 0.29
CA PHE A 248 -19.77 -15.73 0.01
C PHE A 248 -19.32 -16.02 -1.43
N GLY A 249 -20.02 -16.88 -2.17
CA GLY A 249 -19.60 -17.34 -3.50
C GLY A 249 -20.11 -16.52 -4.69
N ARG A 250 -20.91 -15.47 -4.48
CA ARG A 250 -21.57 -14.70 -5.58
C ARG A 250 -20.61 -14.17 -6.64
N ALA A 251 -19.48 -13.61 -6.22
CA ALA A 251 -18.50 -13.04 -7.16
C ALA A 251 -17.92 -14.11 -8.09
N GLN A 252 -17.58 -15.28 -7.52
CA GLN A 252 -17.10 -16.41 -8.28
C GLN A 252 -18.19 -16.98 -9.21
N GLN A 253 -19.44 -17.08 -8.76
CA GLN A 253 -20.55 -17.52 -9.61
C GLN A 253 -20.75 -16.63 -10.83
N VAL A 254 -20.67 -15.30 -10.66
CA VAL A 254 -20.79 -14.35 -11.77
C VAL A 254 -19.66 -14.57 -12.78
N PHE A 255 -18.44 -14.78 -12.30
CA PHE A 255 -17.28 -15.06 -13.14
C PHE A 255 -17.40 -16.40 -13.89
N GLU A 256 -17.76 -17.48 -13.20
CA GLU A 256 -17.97 -18.79 -13.82
C GLU A 256 -19.12 -18.76 -14.84
N ARG A 257 -20.21 -18.05 -14.54
CA ARG A 257 -21.31 -17.85 -15.50
C ARG A 257 -20.82 -17.17 -16.77
N ARG A 258 -19.93 -16.18 -16.63
CA ARG A 258 -19.35 -15.50 -17.78
C ARG A 258 -18.47 -16.44 -18.60
N LEU A 259 -17.61 -17.23 -17.95
CA LEU A 259 -16.79 -18.25 -18.64
C LEU A 259 -17.65 -19.22 -19.45
N LEU A 260 -18.77 -19.69 -18.88
CA LEU A 260 -19.70 -20.60 -19.55
C LEU A 260 -20.44 -19.92 -20.71
N ASN A 261 -21.01 -18.73 -20.49
CA ASN A 261 -21.76 -18.01 -21.50
C ASN A 261 -20.91 -17.65 -22.73
N ASP A 262 -19.63 -17.36 -22.51
CA ASP A 262 -18.68 -17.01 -23.56
C ASP A 262 -18.00 -18.25 -24.17
N ASN A 263 -18.37 -19.47 -23.74
CA ASN A 263 -17.72 -20.73 -24.08
C ASN A 263 -16.19 -20.63 -23.97
N ALA A 264 -15.70 -20.13 -22.84
CA ALA A 264 -14.32 -19.70 -22.69
C ALA A 264 -13.29 -20.84 -22.70
N TYR A 265 -13.69 -22.08 -22.37
CA TYR A 265 -12.83 -23.28 -22.38
C TYR A 265 -13.55 -24.46 -23.04
N ASN A 266 -12.77 -25.33 -23.69
CA ASN A 266 -13.21 -26.68 -24.09
C ASN A 266 -12.84 -27.75 -23.06
N LEU A 267 -11.78 -27.52 -22.27
CA LEU A 267 -11.22 -28.48 -21.32
C LEU A 267 -11.30 -27.94 -19.88
N CYS A 268 -11.95 -28.71 -19.01
CA CYS A 268 -12.04 -28.45 -17.58
C CYS A 268 -11.66 -29.71 -16.81
N GLU A 269 -10.65 -29.60 -15.94
CA GLU A 269 -10.14 -30.69 -15.11
C GLU A 269 -10.46 -30.42 -13.63
N ASP A 270 -11.09 -31.39 -12.98
CA ASP A 270 -11.56 -31.29 -11.61
C ASP A 270 -10.74 -32.22 -10.70
N PHE A 271 -10.02 -31.63 -9.73
CA PHE A 271 -9.16 -32.33 -8.78
C PHE A 271 -9.61 -32.05 -7.34
N PHE A 272 -10.64 -32.74 -6.87
CA PHE A 272 -11.17 -32.52 -5.52
C PHE A 272 -10.66 -33.59 -4.55
N PRO A 273 -10.33 -33.22 -3.30
CA PRO A 273 -9.96 -34.18 -2.27
C PRO A 273 -11.16 -35.09 -1.96
N GLU A 274 -10.86 -36.35 -1.62
CA GLU A 274 -11.88 -37.26 -1.08
C GLU A 274 -12.42 -36.75 0.25
N ALA A 275 -13.68 -37.09 0.55
CA ALA A 275 -14.32 -36.74 1.82
C ALA A 275 -13.49 -37.24 3.00
N SER A 276 -13.34 -36.38 4.02
CA SER A 276 -12.49 -36.69 5.16
C SER A 276 -13.21 -37.65 6.08
N LYS A 277 -12.56 -38.75 6.46
CA LYS A 277 -13.13 -39.69 7.46
C LYS A 277 -13.16 -39.10 8.88
N SER A 278 -12.50 -37.96 9.08
CA SER A 278 -12.43 -37.31 10.39
C SER A 278 -13.69 -36.49 10.63
N SER A 279 -14.35 -36.78 11.74
CA SER A 279 -15.67 -36.21 12.05
C SER A 279 -15.48 -35.10 13.07
N SER A 280 -15.44 -33.87 12.52
CA SER A 280 -15.33 -32.61 13.23
C SER A 280 -16.29 -31.61 12.59
N VAL A 281 -16.75 -30.63 13.37
CA VAL A 281 -17.64 -29.57 12.90
C VAL A 281 -17.06 -28.86 11.68
N LEU A 282 -15.76 -28.60 11.65
CA LEU A 282 -15.10 -28.01 10.49
C LEU A 282 -15.23 -28.88 9.23
N ASN A 283 -15.05 -30.20 9.35
CA ASN A 283 -15.16 -31.10 8.19
C ASN A 283 -16.60 -31.24 7.74
N ASP A 284 -17.56 -31.30 8.66
CA ASP A 284 -18.97 -31.37 8.30
C ASP A 284 -19.40 -30.11 7.53
N ILE A 285 -18.93 -28.92 7.94
CA ILE A 285 -19.11 -27.66 7.19
C ILE A 285 -18.45 -27.75 5.81
N ARG A 286 -17.21 -28.25 5.72
CA ARG A 286 -16.50 -28.42 4.44
C ARG A 286 -17.21 -29.38 3.50
N GLU A 287 -17.74 -30.49 4.00
CA GLU A 287 -18.47 -31.49 3.21
C GLU A 287 -19.82 -30.96 2.74
N SER A 288 -20.54 -30.27 3.62
CA SER A 288 -21.79 -29.57 3.28
C SER A 288 -21.57 -28.55 2.15
N MET A 289 -20.49 -27.77 2.22
CA MET A 289 -20.09 -26.88 1.13
C MET A 289 -19.70 -27.66 -0.14
N ALA A 290 -18.87 -28.70 -0.03
CA ALA A 290 -18.41 -29.49 -1.18
C ALA A 290 -19.58 -30.14 -1.95
N GLN A 291 -20.63 -30.58 -1.26
CA GLN A 291 -21.84 -31.16 -1.85
C GLN A 291 -22.87 -30.10 -2.26
N ALA A 292 -22.66 -28.83 -1.87
CA ALA A 292 -23.57 -27.71 -2.05
C ALA A 292 -24.97 -27.96 -1.44
N THR A 293 -25.03 -28.72 -0.35
CA THR A 293 -26.25 -29.08 0.37
C THR A 293 -26.42 -28.22 1.62
N ASP A 294 -27.67 -28.05 2.08
CA ASP A 294 -27.99 -27.48 3.39
C ASP A 294 -28.39 -28.61 4.35
N ALA A 295 -27.44 -29.49 4.65
CA ALA A 295 -27.66 -30.60 5.58
C ALA A 295 -27.41 -30.12 7.02
N PRO A 296 -28.35 -30.35 7.97
CA PRO A 296 -28.14 -30.00 9.37
C PRO A 296 -26.98 -30.83 9.95
N LEU A 297 -26.19 -30.19 10.83
CA LEU A 297 -25.17 -30.88 11.62
C LEU A 297 -25.88 -31.73 12.69
N ASP A 298 -25.91 -33.05 12.51
CA ASP A 298 -26.70 -33.95 13.37
C ASP A 298 -26.20 -34.01 14.83
N THR A 299 -24.89 -33.86 15.10
CA THR A 299 -24.36 -33.91 16.47
C THR A 299 -22.99 -33.23 16.61
N ILE A 300 -22.91 -32.15 17.40
CA ILE A 300 -21.62 -31.56 17.80
C ILE A 300 -20.99 -32.45 18.87
N ARG A 301 -19.78 -32.94 18.59
CA ARG A 301 -19.06 -33.82 19.53
C ARG A 301 -18.50 -33.05 20.72
N SER A 302 -18.63 -33.63 21.91
CA SER A 302 -18.00 -33.09 23.11
C SER A 302 -16.48 -33.10 22.97
N GLY A 303 -15.85 -31.93 23.04
CA GLY A 303 -14.39 -31.77 22.95
C GLY A 303 -13.85 -31.43 21.55
N ASP A 304 -14.72 -31.24 20.55
CA ASP A 304 -14.31 -30.71 19.27
C ASP A 304 -13.79 -29.26 19.41
N ARG A 305 -12.58 -29.01 18.92
CA ARG A 305 -11.89 -27.70 18.94
C ARG A 305 -11.61 -27.16 17.53
N SER A 306 -12.16 -27.80 16.50
CA SER A 306 -11.93 -27.45 15.08
C SER A 306 -12.47 -26.07 14.72
N VAL A 307 -13.55 -25.62 15.37
CA VAL A 307 -14.10 -24.27 15.25
C VAL A 307 -14.37 -23.73 16.65
N ARG A 308 -13.82 -22.54 16.97
CA ARG A 308 -14.03 -21.87 18.25
C ARG A 308 -14.29 -20.39 18.04
N ILE A 309 -15.20 -19.86 18.85
CA ILE A 309 -15.60 -18.45 18.83
C ILE A 309 -15.24 -17.85 20.17
N HIS A 310 -14.43 -16.79 20.15
CA HIS A 310 -13.99 -16.07 21.34
C HIS A 310 -14.57 -14.66 21.30
N SER A 311 -15.17 -14.22 22.42
CA SER A 311 -15.59 -12.84 22.60
C SER A 311 -14.65 -12.17 23.59
N CYS A 312 -13.96 -11.14 23.12
CA CYS A 312 -12.95 -10.44 23.89
C CYS A 312 -13.30 -8.95 23.98
N PRO A 313 -12.89 -8.25 25.05
CA PRO A 313 -13.27 -6.85 25.27
C PRO A 313 -12.38 -5.84 24.53
N ASN A 314 -11.17 -6.21 24.08
CA ASN A 314 -10.24 -5.34 23.37
C ASN A 314 -9.17 -6.14 22.62
N ALA A 315 -8.42 -5.45 21.74
CA ALA A 315 -7.37 -6.03 20.90
C ALA A 315 -6.25 -6.74 21.69
N LEU A 316 -5.89 -6.26 22.89
CA LEU A 316 -4.87 -6.90 23.72
C LEU A 316 -5.36 -8.27 24.22
N ARG A 317 -6.60 -8.35 24.72
CA ARG A 317 -7.20 -9.63 25.15
C ARG A 317 -7.46 -10.57 23.98
N GLU A 318 -7.75 -10.05 22.79
CA GLU A 318 -7.81 -10.86 21.57
C GLU A 318 -6.44 -11.46 21.23
N ALA A 319 -5.38 -10.65 21.23
CA ALA A 319 -4.01 -11.11 20.98
C ALA A 319 -3.55 -12.16 22.00
N GLU A 320 -3.83 -11.96 23.29
CA GLU A 320 -3.56 -12.96 24.35
C GLU A 320 -4.32 -14.27 24.11
N THR A 321 -5.58 -14.19 23.69
CA THR A 321 -6.40 -15.36 23.39
C THR A 321 -5.81 -16.12 22.20
N VAL A 322 -5.47 -15.42 21.12
CA VAL A 322 -4.82 -16.01 19.94
C VAL A 322 -3.51 -16.70 20.32
N TYR A 323 -2.65 -16.02 21.10
CA TYR A 323 -1.39 -16.59 21.57
C TYR A 323 -1.60 -17.88 22.37
N ASN A 324 -2.53 -17.88 23.33
CA ASN A 324 -2.84 -19.05 24.14
C ASN A 324 -3.37 -20.22 23.28
N GLU A 325 -4.16 -19.91 22.25
CA GLU A 325 -4.67 -20.93 21.36
C GLU A 325 -3.61 -21.54 20.44
N ILE A 326 -2.67 -20.73 19.99
CA ILE A 326 -1.51 -21.21 19.22
C ILE A 326 -0.64 -22.12 20.09
N VAL A 327 -0.33 -21.70 21.32
CA VAL A 327 0.46 -22.53 22.25
C VAL A 327 -0.26 -23.85 22.54
N CYS A 328 -1.57 -23.80 22.79
CA CYS A 328 -2.36 -25.00 23.03
C CYS A 328 -2.31 -25.94 21.81
N PHE A 329 -2.51 -25.40 20.61
CA PHE A 329 -2.46 -26.17 19.36
C PHE A 329 -1.08 -26.82 19.13
N LEU A 330 0.00 -26.06 19.25
CA LEU A 330 1.38 -26.57 19.07
C LEU A 330 1.75 -27.61 20.13
N SER A 331 1.25 -27.48 21.36
CA SER A 331 1.47 -28.48 22.42
C SER A 331 0.77 -29.81 22.15
N GLN A 332 -0.33 -29.80 21.39
CA GLN A 332 -1.13 -30.98 21.05
C GLN A 332 -0.68 -31.62 19.73
N HIS A 333 0.00 -30.88 18.86
CA HIS A 333 0.43 -31.32 17.54
C HIS A 333 1.94 -31.08 17.34
N PRO A 334 2.80 -32.03 17.75
CA PRO A 334 4.27 -31.86 17.66
C PRO A 334 4.81 -31.68 16.24
N ASP A 335 4.09 -32.17 15.23
CA ASP A 335 4.47 -32.05 13.82
C ASP A 335 4.06 -30.70 13.21
N ALA A 336 3.21 -29.93 13.89
CA ALA A 336 2.75 -28.64 13.41
C ALA A 336 3.83 -27.57 13.61
N ARG A 337 3.99 -26.71 12.60
CA ARG A 337 4.94 -25.60 12.63
C ARG A 337 4.20 -24.28 12.78
N PRO A 338 4.82 -23.24 13.37
CA PRO A 338 4.25 -21.89 13.35
C PRO A 338 3.89 -21.39 11.94
N SER A 339 4.61 -21.84 10.92
CA SER A 339 4.34 -21.54 9.50
C SER A 339 3.00 -22.10 8.98
N ASP A 340 2.38 -23.04 9.69
CA ASP A 340 1.09 -23.63 9.31
C ASP A 340 -0.09 -22.82 9.87
N ILE A 341 0.17 -21.75 10.62
CA ILE A 341 -0.83 -20.93 11.30
C ILE A 341 -0.94 -19.57 10.59
N LEU A 342 -2.16 -19.20 10.22
CA LEU A 342 -2.47 -17.90 9.62
C LEU A 342 -3.38 -17.09 10.55
N ILE A 343 -2.95 -15.86 10.85
CA ILE A 343 -3.76 -14.88 11.58
C ILE A 343 -4.20 -13.81 10.59
N THR A 344 -5.51 -13.54 10.50
CA THR A 344 -6.07 -12.52 9.62
C THR A 344 -6.94 -11.55 10.38
N ALA A 345 -6.86 -10.26 10.03
CA ALA A 345 -7.74 -9.20 10.51
C ALA A 345 -8.05 -8.24 9.36
N LEU A 346 -9.12 -7.43 9.47
CA LEU A 346 -9.47 -6.41 8.47
C LEU A 346 -8.32 -5.41 8.25
N ASN A 347 -7.63 -5.05 9.34
CA ASN A 347 -6.38 -4.31 9.31
C ASN A 347 -5.48 -4.86 10.42
N ILE A 348 -4.54 -5.71 10.04
CA ILE A 348 -3.62 -6.36 11.00
C ILE A 348 -2.70 -5.35 11.71
N ARG A 349 -2.48 -4.16 11.11
CA ARG A 349 -1.64 -3.11 11.70
C ARG A 349 -2.25 -2.52 12.97
N ASP A 350 -3.57 -2.51 13.09
CA ASP A 350 -4.25 -2.05 14.30
C ASP A 350 -3.97 -2.98 15.50
N TYR A 351 -3.63 -4.25 15.22
CA TYR A 351 -3.29 -5.26 16.22
C TYR A 351 -1.78 -5.35 16.48
N GLN A 352 -0.93 -4.77 15.64
CA GLN A 352 0.52 -4.91 15.73
C GLN A 352 1.07 -4.57 17.13
N PRO A 353 0.71 -3.44 17.78
CA PRO A 353 1.22 -3.14 19.12
C PRO A 353 0.83 -4.19 20.17
N ALA A 354 -0.40 -4.74 20.06
CA ALA A 354 -0.89 -5.76 20.97
C ALA A 354 -0.22 -7.12 20.72
N LEU A 355 -0.01 -7.50 19.45
CA LEU A 355 0.70 -8.71 19.06
C LEU A 355 2.16 -8.64 19.50
N ASP A 356 2.85 -7.54 19.20
CA ASP A 356 4.25 -7.31 19.59
C ASP A 356 4.41 -7.45 21.10
N GLN A 357 3.53 -6.81 21.88
CA GLN A 357 3.55 -6.92 23.34
C GLN A 357 3.32 -8.36 23.81
N VAL A 358 2.25 -9.02 23.35
CA VAL A 358 1.88 -10.35 23.84
C VAL A 358 2.92 -11.41 23.46
N PHE A 359 3.39 -11.41 22.21
CA PHE A 359 4.37 -12.38 21.73
C PHE A 359 5.76 -12.12 22.32
N TYR A 360 6.08 -10.86 22.67
CA TYR A 360 7.32 -10.51 23.35
C TYR A 360 7.30 -10.77 24.86
N ASP A 361 6.21 -10.53 25.57
CA ASP A 361 6.18 -10.63 27.03
C ASP A 361 6.08 -12.09 27.52
N ASN A 362 5.53 -12.99 26.70
CA ASN A 362 5.29 -14.37 27.10
C ASN A 362 6.55 -15.27 26.97
N PRO A 363 6.64 -16.37 27.76
CA PRO A 363 7.85 -17.20 27.84
C PRO A 363 8.10 -18.04 26.58
N ILE A 364 7.05 -18.48 25.87
CA ILE A 364 7.19 -19.26 24.64
C ILE A 364 7.30 -18.27 23.48
N LYS A 365 8.51 -18.13 22.92
CA LYS A 365 8.74 -17.26 21.77
C LYS A 365 8.24 -17.94 20.50
N ILE A 366 7.13 -17.45 19.96
CA ILE A 366 6.56 -17.91 18.70
C ILE A 366 6.95 -16.89 17.63
N PRO A 367 7.74 -17.28 16.61
CA PRO A 367 8.05 -16.37 15.51
C PRO A 367 6.78 -16.11 14.71
N TYR A 368 6.53 -14.84 14.38
CA TYR A 368 5.46 -14.42 13.49
C TYR A 368 6.00 -13.39 12.51
N TYR A 369 5.30 -13.26 11.39
CA TYR A 369 5.58 -12.27 10.37
C TYR A 369 4.26 -11.61 9.95
N ILE A 370 4.25 -10.28 9.90
CA ILE A 370 3.09 -9.52 9.42
C ILE A 370 3.33 -9.20 7.95
N THR A 371 2.53 -9.82 7.08
CA THR A 371 2.57 -9.55 5.64
C THR A 371 2.38 -8.05 5.35
N ASP A 372 3.09 -7.52 4.37
CA ASP A 372 3.08 -6.12 3.94
C ASP A 372 3.73 -5.10 4.91
N SER A 373 4.39 -5.55 5.99
CA SER A 373 5.09 -4.65 6.92
C SER A 373 6.36 -4.00 6.34
N ASP A 374 7.09 -4.72 5.48
CA ASP A 374 8.44 -4.34 5.02
C ASP A 374 8.49 -3.53 3.70
N GLU A 375 7.41 -3.48 2.92
CA GLU A 375 7.44 -2.94 1.54
C GLU A 375 6.93 -1.50 1.39
N PHE A 376 6.40 -0.89 2.44
CA PHE A 376 5.84 0.46 2.41
C PHE A 376 6.69 1.42 3.24
N ILE A 377 6.79 2.66 2.76
CA ILE A 377 7.51 3.73 3.46
C ILE A 377 7.09 3.73 4.93
N SER A 378 8.08 3.59 5.81
CA SER A 378 7.87 3.64 7.26
C SER A 378 7.08 4.89 7.62
N GLY A 379 6.13 4.75 8.56
CA GLY A 379 5.41 5.89 9.13
C GLY A 379 6.37 6.99 9.60
N ASP A 380 7.61 6.63 9.93
CA ASP A 380 8.68 7.52 10.35
C ASP A 380 9.03 8.61 9.33
N VAL A 381 9.11 8.29 8.03
CA VAL A 381 9.41 9.31 7.00
C VAL A 381 8.26 10.32 6.89
N TYR A 382 7.02 9.83 6.92
CA TYR A 382 5.84 10.70 6.90
C TYR A 382 5.71 11.54 8.17
N LEU A 383 6.01 10.94 9.32
CA LEU A 383 6.01 11.61 10.60
C LEU A 383 7.08 12.71 10.62
N LEU A 384 8.29 12.42 10.14
CA LEU A 384 9.36 13.42 10.01
C LEU A 384 8.94 14.59 9.11
N LEU A 385 8.32 14.31 7.96
CA LEU A 385 7.78 15.34 7.09
C LEU A 385 6.71 16.18 7.81
N ASP A 386 5.72 15.54 8.42
CA ASP A 386 4.65 16.23 9.16
C ASP A 386 5.21 17.10 10.31
N LEU A 387 6.26 16.62 10.99
CA LEU A 387 6.96 17.36 12.03
C LEU A 387 7.68 18.59 11.45
N LEU A 388 8.40 18.45 10.34
CA LEU A 388 9.07 19.58 9.67
C LEU A 388 8.06 20.63 9.18
N PHE A 389 6.92 20.20 8.64
CA PHE A 389 5.87 21.12 8.20
C PHE A 389 5.13 21.79 9.36
N SER A 390 4.92 21.09 10.48
CA SER A 390 4.38 21.71 11.70
C SER A 390 5.35 22.71 12.31
N ALA A 391 6.67 22.45 12.26
CA ALA A 391 7.72 23.39 12.64
C ALA A 391 7.58 24.74 11.94
N GLN A 392 7.25 24.70 10.64
CA GLN A 392 7.10 25.89 9.80
C GLN A 392 5.86 26.72 10.13
N LYS A 393 4.77 26.06 10.53
CA LYS A 393 3.49 26.72 10.87
C LYS A 393 3.48 27.25 12.29
N ASP A 394 3.75 26.37 13.25
CA ASP A 394 3.55 26.65 14.68
C ASP A 394 4.83 27.19 15.33
N GLY A 395 5.97 27.01 14.65
CA GLY A 395 7.31 27.30 15.16
C GLY A 395 7.97 26.05 15.73
N ILE A 396 9.26 26.15 16.04
CA ILE A 396 9.98 25.05 16.68
C ILE A 396 9.79 25.14 18.19
N HIS A 397 9.22 24.09 18.77
CA HIS A 397 8.99 23.95 20.22
C HIS A 397 9.92 22.88 20.77
N THR A 398 10.11 22.86 22.09
CA THR A 398 10.98 21.85 22.74
C THR A 398 10.50 20.43 22.45
N GLU A 399 9.19 20.17 22.48
CA GLU A 399 8.57 18.88 22.14
C GLU A 399 8.87 18.44 20.71
N LEU A 400 8.82 19.38 19.76
CA LEU A 400 9.10 19.10 18.36
C LEU A 400 10.57 18.71 18.14
N LEU A 401 11.50 19.39 18.80
CA LEU A 401 12.93 19.04 18.75
C LEU A 401 13.19 17.65 19.32
N GLN A 402 12.49 17.30 20.41
CA GLN A 402 12.58 15.98 21.02
C GLN A 402 12.10 14.91 20.05
N GLN A 403 10.94 15.11 19.40
CA GLN A 403 10.41 14.19 18.40
C GLN A 403 11.35 14.05 17.18
N ILE A 404 11.96 15.15 16.70
CA ILE A 404 12.92 15.10 15.59
C ILE A 404 14.20 14.32 15.98
N LEU A 405 14.62 14.38 17.24
CA LEU A 405 15.78 13.62 17.75
C LEU A 405 15.50 12.13 17.94
N ASP A 406 14.24 11.72 17.98
CA ASP A 406 13.86 10.30 18.04
C ASP A 406 14.18 9.56 16.74
N PHE A 407 14.30 10.28 15.62
CA PHE A 407 14.67 9.71 14.33
C PHE A 407 16.16 9.36 14.25
N ALA A 408 16.45 8.08 14.01
CA ALA A 408 17.82 7.58 13.90
C ALA A 408 18.62 8.29 12.78
N CYS A 409 18.00 8.57 11.64
CA CYS A 409 18.65 9.24 10.51
C CYS A 409 19.17 10.64 10.87
N VAL A 410 18.37 11.42 11.62
CA VAL A 410 18.75 12.76 12.07
C VAL A 410 19.89 12.67 13.11
N ARG A 411 19.79 11.72 14.04
CA ARG A 411 20.85 11.48 15.03
C ARG A 411 22.18 11.15 14.38
N GLN A 412 22.17 10.27 13.39
CA GLN A 412 23.39 9.90 12.68
C GLN A 412 24.01 11.10 11.98
N LYS A 413 23.23 11.92 11.26
CA LYS A 413 23.71 13.14 10.56
C LYS A 413 24.45 14.10 11.47
N LEU A 414 23.97 14.23 12.71
CA LEU A 414 24.53 15.14 13.70
C LEU A 414 25.60 14.48 14.59
N GLY A 415 25.84 13.18 14.42
CA GLY A 415 26.72 12.38 15.28
C GLY A 415 26.21 12.26 16.72
N ILE A 416 24.90 12.38 16.94
CA ILE A 416 24.28 12.33 18.26
C ILE A 416 24.10 10.86 18.68
N THR A 417 24.87 10.42 19.67
CA THR A 417 24.71 9.12 20.30
C THR A 417 23.46 9.05 21.19
N ALA A 418 22.98 7.84 21.50
CA ALA A 418 21.82 7.63 22.39
C ALA A 418 22.01 8.28 23.77
N ASP A 419 23.22 8.24 24.33
CA ASP A 419 23.56 8.91 25.59
C ASP A 419 23.45 10.43 25.50
N ASN A 420 23.76 11.01 24.34
CA ASN A 420 23.63 12.45 24.10
C ASN A 420 22.16 12.86 23.98
N VAL A 421 21.31 11.99 23.45
CA VAL A 421 19.86 12.24 23.38
C VAL A 421 19.25 12.38 24.77
N ALA A 422 19.50 11.44 25.68
CA ALA A 422 18.98 11.51 27.05
C ALA A 422 19.38 12.82 27.76
N LYS A 423 20.63 13.25 27.58
CA LYS A 423 21.14 14.54 28.11
C LYS A 423 20.46 15.73 27.46
N ILE A 424 20.24 15.69 26.14
CA ILE A 424 19.53 16.73 25.40
C ILE A 424 18.08 16.85 25.86
N HIS A 425 17.34 15.75 26.04
CA HIS A 425 15.97 15.80 26.58
C HIS A 425 15.95 16.44 27.97
N GLN A 426 16.92 16.11 28.84
CA GLN A 426 17.03 16.74 30.17
C GLN A 426 17.31 18.25 30.07
N ILE A 427 18.15 18.70 29.13
CA ILE A 427 18.42 20.12 28.90
C ILE A 427 17.15 20.83 28.41
N LEU A 428 16.46 20.25 27.41
CA LEU A 428 15.24 20.81 26.83
C LEU A 428 14.08 20.86 27.85
N ALA A 429 13.93 19.87 28.73
CA ALA A 429 12.92 19.85 29.79
C ALA A 429 13.10 20.97 30.82
N ASN A 430 14.34 21.46 31.00
CA ASN A 430 14.66 22.54 31.93
C ASN A 430 14.50 23.95 31.33
N ILE A 431 14.12 24.06 30.06
CA ILE A 431 13.89 25.33 29.37
C ILE A 431 12.41 25.70 29.49
N PRO A 432 12.05 26.82 30.17
CA PRO A 432 10.66 27.22 30.39
C PRO A 432 9.99 27.86 29.14
N VAL A 433 10.63 27.75 27.97
CA VAL A 433 10.20 28.41 26.74
C VAL A 433 9.47 27.39 25.87
N TYR A 434 8.17 27.61 25.67
CA TYR A 434 7.33 26.77 24.81
C TYR A 434 7.65 26.95 23.32
N LYS A 435 8.08 28.15 22.89
CA LYS A 435 8.46 28.45 21.50
C LYS A 435 9.90 28.92 21.37
N LEU A 436 10.76 28.07 20.82
CA LEU A 436 12.15 28.40 20.51
C LEU A 436 12.19 29.29 19.27
N ILE A 437 11.72 28.78 18.12
CA ILE A 437 11.69 29.56 16.87
C ILE A 437 10.23 29.88 16.54
N PRO A 438 9.84 31.14 16.27
CA PRO A 438 8.46 31.47 15.93
C PRO A 438 8.09 30.99 14.53
N GLY A 439 6.86 30.49 14.38
CA GLY A 439 6.25 30.21 13.09
C GLY A 439 5.86 31.51 12.34
N LYS A 440 5.51 31.41 11.06
CA LYS A 440 5.04 32.56 10.26
C LYS A 440 3.74 33.12 10.87
N GLY A 441 3.75 34.41 11.24
CA GLY A 441 2.57 35.13 11.75
C GLY A 441 2.41 35.19 13.28
N SER A 442 3.30 34.54 14.05
CA SER A 442 3.39 34.76 15.50
C SER A 442 4.50 35.76 15.80
N GLU A 443 4.15 36.97 16.22
CA GLU A 443 5.09 37.85 16.90
C GLU A 443 5.41 37.25 18.27
N ILE A 444 6.69 37.04 18.57
CA ILE A 444 7.12 36.77 19.93
C ILE A 444 7.09 38.11 20.67
N SER A 445 5.94 38.46 21.23
CA SER A 445 5.93 39.31 22.42
C SER A 445 6.38 38.44 23.58
N SER A 446 7.70 38.39 23.80
CA SER A 446 8.24 37.82 25.04
C SER A 446 9.24 38.80 25.63
N ALA A 447 8.72 39.81 26.33
CA ALA A 447 9.49 40.45 27.37
C ALA A 447 9.86 39.35 28.39
N PHE A 448 11.15 39.15 28.63
CA PHE A 448 11.58 38.31 29.75
C PHE A 448 12.60 39.04 30.60
N THR A 449 12.51 38.83 31.91
CA THR A 449 13.43 39.38 32.89
C THR A 449 14.51 38.37 33.21
N ALA A 450 15.78 38.79 33.07
CA ALA A 450 16.95 38.05 33.55
C ALA A 450 17.84 39.02 34.33
N GLY A 451 18.12 38.70 35.60
CA GLY A 451 18.99 39.53 36.45
C GLY A 451 18.45 40.93 36.77
N GLY A 452 17.14 41.16 36.71
CA GLY A 452 16.53 42.48 36.98
C GLY A 452 16.41 43.41 35.77
N TYR A 453 16.85 42.98 34.58
CA TYR A 453 16.68 43.74 33.33
C TYR A 453 15.59 43.13 32.46
N LEU A 454 14.69 43.98 31.97
CA LEU A 454 13.69 43.65 30.95
C LEU A 454 14.37 43.69 29.58
N TYR A 455 14.39 42.55 28.90
CA TYR A 455 14.79 42.46 27.51
C TYR A 455 13.52 42.35 26.66
N GLU A 456 13.14 43.46 26.03
CA GLU A 456 12.16 43.48 24.94
C GLU A 456 12.93 43.44 23.62
N SER A 457 12.61 42.47 22.77
CA SER A 457 13.14 42.42 21.41
C SER A 457 12.02 42.31 20.41
N GLU A 458 11.76 43.40 19.69
CA GLU A 458 11.10 43.38 18.40
C GLU A 458 12.15 43.04 17.34
N GLY A 459 12.12 41.82 16.77
CA GLY A 459 12.94 41.51 15.60
C GLY A 459 13.54 40.11 15.52
N ARG A 460 13.56 39.61 14.27
CA ARG A 460 13.85 38.25 13.77
C ARG A 460 15.30 37.78 13.98
N LEU A 461 15.43 36.45 14.23
CA LEU A 461 16.41 35.39 13.88
C LEU A 461 17.86 35.23 14.38
N PRO A 462 18.65 36.23 14.82
CA PRO A 462 19.91 35.93 15.51
C PRO A 462 19.75 35.53 16.99
N GLN A 463 18.55 35.66 17.56
CA GLN A 463 18.38 35.70 19.02
C GLN A 463 18.08 34.35 19.68
N LEU A 464 17.90 33.25 18.94
CA LEU A 464 17.82 31.93 19.56
C LEU A 464 19.19 31.53 20.13
N TYR A 465 20.23 31.74 19.33
CA TYR A 465 21.65 31.58 19.67
C TYR A 465 21.95 32.33 20.96
N ASP A 466 21.62 33.62 21.00
CA ASP A 466 21.81 34.45 22.18
C ASP A 466 20.92 34.00 23.34
N ARG A 467 19.63 33.70 23.17
CA ARG A 467 18.77 33.32 24.30
C ARG A 467 19.10 31.95 24.92
N LEU A 468 19.51 30.96 24.12
CA LEU A 468 19.97 29.65 24.60
C LEU A 468 21.34 29.79 25.28
N LEU A 469 22.30 30.45 24.65
CA LEU A 469 23.63 30.70 25.23
C LEU A 469 23.55 31.59 26.48
N VAL A 470 22.83 32.71 26.42
CA VAL A 470 22.61 33.60 27.57
C VAL A 470 21.96 32.82 28.71
N ARG A 471 20.97 31.94 28.48
CA ARG A 471 20.31 31.25 29.60
C ARG A 471 21.08 30.02 30.12
N LEU A 472 21.79 29.29 29.25
CA LEU A 472 22.67 28.19 29.62
C LEU A 472 23.95 28.68 30.30
N CYS A 473 24.53 29.78 29.83
CA CYS A 473 25.76 30.37 30.37
C CYS A 473 25.52 31.27 31.59
N ILE A 474 24.41 32.01 31.68
CA ILE A 474 24.16 32.93 32.81
C ILE A 474 23.67 32.21 34.07
N ARG A 475 23.09 31.01 33.97
CA ARG A 475 22.61 30.30 35.18
C ARG A 475 23.68 29.57 36.00
N LYS A 476 24.96 29.56 35.58
CA LYS A 476 26.19 29.44 36.39
C LYS A 476 27.36 29.00 35.48
N PRO A 477 28.43 29.80 35.33
CA PRO A 477 29.53 29.51 34.40
C PRO A 477 30.60 28.56 34.97
N ALA A 478 30.39 27.93 36.13
CA ALA A 478 31.37 27.03 36.72
C ALA A 478 30.69 25.76 37.26
N SER A 479 31.07 24.62 36.67
CA SER A 479 30.98 23.27 37.24
C SER A 479 29.60 22.84 37.80
N LYS A 480 28.66 22.49 36.92
CA LYS A 480 27.79 21.33 37.22
C LYS A 480 28.45 20.10 36.59
N PRO A 481 28.90 19.10 37.37
CA PRO A 481 29.35 17.84 36.79
C PRO A 481 28.15 17.21 36.07
N GLY A 482 28.27 17.02 34.75
CA GLY A 482 27.25 16.38 33.91
C GLY A 482 26.71 17.21 32.73
N MET A 483 27.11 18.47 32.54
CA MET A 483 26.77 19.21 31.31
C MET A 483 27.76 18.86 30.19
N ASP A 484 27.25 18.19 29.16
CA ASP A 484 28.02 17.74 28.01
C ASP A 484 28.01 18.81 26.93
N TYR A 485 29.09 19.58 26.84
CA TYR A 485 29.24 20.66 25.86
C TYR A 485 29.24 20.14 24.41
N GLU A 486 29.59 18.87 24.19
CA GLU A 486 29.54 18.23 22.87
C GLU A 486 28.08 17.97 22.45
N ALA A 487 27.26 17.49 23.38
CA ALA A 487 25.82 17.31 23.14
C ALA A 487 25.11 18.65 22.87
N LEU A 488 25.50 19.71 23.58
CA LEU A 488 24.96 21.05 23.35
C LEU A 488 25.37 21.59 21.97
N GLY A 489 26.64 21.45 21.57
CA GLY A 489 27.10 21.87 20.25
C GLY A 489 26.40 21.13 19.10
N ARG A 490 26.07 19.84 19.29
CA ARG A 490 25.29 19.06 18.32
C ARG A 490 23.83 19.49 18.25
N LEU A 491 23.21 19.82 19.39
CA LEU A 491 21.87 20.41 19.41
C LEU A 491 21.85 21.77 18.69
N MET A 492 22.88 22.59 18.88
CA MET A 492 23.00 23.88 18.19
C MET A 492 23.08 23.71 16.67
N ARG A 493 23.86 22.73 16.18
CA ARG A 493 23.86 22.39 14.74
C ARG A 493 22.49 21.96 14.24
N LEU A 494 21.73 21.21 15.03
CA LEU A 494 20.36 20.83 14.66
C LEU A 494 19.45 22.06 14.55
N THR A 495 19.52 22.99 15.51
CA THR A 495 18.73 24.22 15.46
C THR A 495 19.16 25.14 14.31
N ASP A 496 20.44 25.14 13.95
CA ASP A 496 20.97 25.89 12.81
C ASP A 496 20.46 25.28 11.50
N ILE A 497 20.52 23.95 11.34
CA ILE A 497 19.96 23.23 10.20
C ILE A 497 18.46 23.49 10.06
N LEU A 498 17.70 23.36 11.16
CA LEU A 498 16.26 23.64 11.12
C LEU A 498 15.98 25.13 10.83
N SER A 499 16.83 26.04 11.30
CA SER A 499 16.71 27.46 10.98
C SER A 499 17.01 27.74 9.52
N GLU A 500 18.03 27.09 8.95
CA GLU A 500 18.38 27.16 7.52
C GLU A 500 17.20 26.67 6.66
N ILE A 501 16.55 25.58 7.06
CA ILE A 501 15.31 25.06 6.43
C ILE A 501 14.16 26.08 6.54
N LEU A 502 14.05 26.81 7.67
CA LEU A 502 13.05 27.85 7.86
C LEU A 502 13.39 29.17 7.12
N GLU A 503 14.66 29.41 6.81
CA GLU A 503 15.18 30.63 6.16
C GLU A 503 15.27 30.52 4.64
N THR A 504 15.57 29.33 4.08
CA THR A 504 15.54 29.08 2.62
C THR A 504 14.15 29.38 2.02
N ASP A 505 13.09 29.35 2.84
CA ASP A 505 11.71 29.70 2.49
C ASP A 505 11.31 31.18 2.77
N LYS A 506 12.28 32.06 3.06
CA LYS A 506 12.04 33.50 3.34
C LYS A 506 12.40 34.45 2.21
N GLU A 507 13.35 34.11 1.33
CA GLU A 507 13.71 34.97 0.19
C GLU A 507 12.64 34.99 -0.92
N SER A 508 11.63 34.14 -0.83
CA SER A 508 10.38 34.27 -1.56
C SER A 508 9.25 34.54 -0.56
N ASP A 509 8.72 35.77 -0.57
CA ASP A 509 7.81 36.40 0.41
C ASP A 509 6.45 35.65 0.68
N SER A 510 6.30 34.40 0.25
CA SER A 510 5.07 33.60 0.40
C SER A 510 5.27 32.06 0.29
N ALA A 511 6.50 31.53 0.34
CA ALA A 511 6.89 30.21 -0.20
C ALA A 511 6.24 28.91 0.38
N LEU A 512 5.66 28.93 1.59
CA LEU A 512 5.02 27.76 2.24
C LEU A 512 3.50 27.69 2.04
N PHE A 513 2.90 28.83 1.72
CA PHE A 513 1.51 28.98 1.29
C PHE A 513 1.40 29.20 -0.22
N THR A 514 2.50 29.48 -0.93
CA THR A 514 2.52 29.40 -2.38
C THR A 514 2.37 27.95 -2.76
N ALA A 515 1.23 27.66 -3.36
CA ALA A 515 0.99 26.39 -3.98
C ALA A 515 2.16 26.09 -4.95
N ARG A 516 2.84 24.94 -4.76
CA ARG A 516 3.94 24.47 -5.60
C ARG A 516 3.45 23.36 -6.51
N THR A 517 4.04 23.23 -7.68
CA THR A 517 3.80 22.07 -8.55
C THR A 517 4.36 20.81 -7.90
N LEU A 518 3.93 19.61 -8.33
CA LEU A 518 4.49 18.37 -7.79
C LEU A 518 6.01 18.28 -8.00
N GLY A 519 6.51 18.75 -9.15
CA GLY A 519 7.95 18.86 -9.39
C GLY A 519 8.63 19.80 -8.37
N GLY A 520 8.05 20.96 -8.11
CA GLY A 520 8.56 21.89 -7.10
C GLY A 520 8.53 21.34 -5.67
N TRP A 521 7.54 20.51 -5.33
CA TRP A 521 7.54 19.77 -4.07
C TRP A 521 8.63 18.70 -4.02
N ALA A 522 8.89 17.99 -5.11
CA ALA A 522 9.96 17.00 -5.18
C ALA A 522 11.36 17.65 -5.03
N ASP A 523 11.58 18.81 -5.64
CA ASP A 523 12.84 19.55 -5.52
C ASP A 523 13.04 20.10 -4.11
N TYR A 524 11.97 20.56 -3.47
CA TYR A 524 12.01 20.96 -2.06
C TYR A 524 12.35 19.78 -1.14
N LEU A 525 11.72 18.62 -1.36
CA LEU A 525 12.07 17.41 -0.61
C LEU A 525 13.52 16.99 -0.87
N GLN A 526 14.03 17.12 -2.10
CA GLN A 526 15.43 16.83 -2.39
C GLN A 526 16.37 17.74 -1.59
N GLN A 527 16.11 19.05 -1.54
CA GLN A 527 16.89 19.97 -0.72
C GLN A 527 16.85 19.59 0.77
N LEU A 528 15.66 19.24 1.28
CA LEU A 528 15.52 18.73 2.65
C LEU A 528 16.32 17.43 2.88
N ALA A 529 16.32 16.52 1.91
CA ALA A 529 17.05 15.27 2.01
C ALA A 529 18.56 15.49 2.10
N ASP A 530 19.09 16.39 1.28
CA ASP A 530 20.52 16.72 1.25
C ASP A 530 20.98 17.34 2.60
N ILE A 531 20.08 18.08 3.25
CA ILE A 531 20.30 18.70 4.57
C ILE A 531 20.21 17.64 5.69
N LEU A 532 19.21 16.75 5.66
CA LEU A 532 18.86 15.87 6.78
C LEU A 532 19.60 14.51 6.81
N PHE A 533 19.99 13.95 5.66
CA PHE A 533 20.56 12.60 5.58
C PHE A 533 22.07 12.57 5.29
N ILE A 534 22.78 11.54 5.76
CA ILE A 534 24.20 11.28 5.41
C ILE A 534 24.27 10.38 4.18
N CYS A 535 25.37 10.49 3.43
CA CYS A 535 25.80 9.50 2.45
C CYS A 535 26.94 8.65 3.06
N PRO A 536 26.87 7.31 3.08
CA PRO A 536 25.95 6.43 2.33
C PRO A 536 24.54 6.34 2.94
N PRO A 537 23.52 6.02 2.11
CA PRO A 537 22.12 6.09 2.52
C PRO A 537 21.74 4.96 3.49
N ASP A 538 21.24 5.32 4.67
CA ASP A 538 20.47 4.41 5.53
C ASP A 538 19.15 4.01 4.85
N ASN A 539 18.49 2.94 5.33
CA ASN A 539 17.16 2.52 4.86
C ASN A 539 16.15 3.69 4.83
N ALA A 540 16.17 4.58 5.84
CA ALA A 540 15.33 5.77 5.86
C ALA A 540 15.64 6.78 4.73
N SER A 541 16.91 6.93 4.36
CA SER A 541 17.33 7.78 3.23
C SER A 541 16.89 7.18 1.90
N GLN A 542 17.02 5.85 1.74
CA GLN A 542 16.53 5.14 0.56
C GLN A 542 15.01 5.33 0.40
N MET A 543 14.24 5.16 1.48
CA MET A 543 12.80 5.40 1.49
C MET A 543 12.45 6.83 1.08
N PHE A 544 13.17 7.82 1.62
CA PHE A 544 12.94 9.23 1.31
C PHE A 544 13.20 9.54 -0.17
N HIS A 545 14.30 9.03 -0.74
CA HIS A 545 14.60 9.19 -2.16
C HIS A 545 13.62 8.43 -3.07
N ALA A 546 13.10 7.28 -2.64
CA ALA A 546 12.03 6.58 -3.35
C ALA A 546 10.76 7.43 -3.45
N VAL A 547 10.39 8.14 -2.36
CA VAL A 547 9.26 9.09 -2.38
C VAL A 547 9.50 10.21 -3.41
N ILE A 548 10.70 10.80 -3.41
CA ILE A 548 11.05 11.88 -4.36
C ILE A 548 10.98 11.38 -5.80
N ALA A 549 11.55 10.21 -6.08
CA ALA A 549 11.54 9.59 -7.41
C ALA A 549 10.10 9.34 -7.89
N TYR A 550 9.24 8.83 -7.01
CA TYR A 550 7.82 8.63 -7.28
C TYR A 550 7.11 9.95 -7.61
N ILE A 551 7.30 11.00 -6.82
CA ILE A 551 6.67 12.31 -7.08
C ILE A 551 7.11 12.87 -8.44
N ARG A 552 8.41 12.82 -8.75
CA ARG A 552 8.95 13.32 -10.05
C ARG A 552 8.34 12.57 -11.23
N LYS A 553 8.20 11.26 -11.09
CA LYS A 553 7.58 10.39 -12.09
C LYS A 553 6.10 10.69 -12.28
N THR A 554 5.34 10.89 -11.20
CA THR A 554 3.95 11.33 -11.28
C THR A 554 3.85 12.71 -11.93
N ALA A 555 4.71 13.66 -11.57
CA ALA A 555 4.74 14.99 -12.15
C ALA A 555 4.99 14.96 -13.67
N ALA A 556 5.94 14.12 -14.13
CA ALA A 556 6.23 13.95 -15.55
C ALA A 556 5.06 13.41 -16.38
N GLY A 557 4.14 12.66 -15.76
CA GLY A 557 2.94 12.11 -16.41
C GLY A 557 1.79 13.09 -16.57
N LEU A 558 1.84 14.28 -15.95
CA LEU A 558 0.74 15.25 -15.96
C LEU A 558 0.69 16.10 -17.23
N SER A 559 -0.53 16.46 -17.64
CA SER A 559 -0.74 17.32 -18.80
C SER A 559 -0.29 18.75 -18.57
N ALA A 560 -0.51 19.25 -17.36
CA ALA A 560 -0.07 20.55 -16.89
C ALA A 560 0.21 20.54 -15.40
N ASP A 561 1.14 21.40 -14.99
CA ASP A 561 1.48 21.55 -13.60
C ASP A 561 0.45 22.40 -12.85
N VAL A 562 -0.28 21.76 -11.93
CA VAL A 562 -1.18 22.46 -11.01
C VAL A 562 -0.43 22.75 -9.72
N PRO A 563 -0.31 24.03 -9.32
CA PRO A 563 0.26 24.35 -8.02
C PRO A 563 -0.71 23.87 -6.93
N VAL A 564 -0.21 23.11 -5.97
CA VAL A 564 -0.95 22.59 -4.81
C VAL A 564 -0.34 23.05 -3.50
N ASN A 565 -1.20 23.37 -2.54
CA ASN A 565 -0.77 23.70 -1.19
C ASN A 565 -0.28 22.45 -0.42
N TYR A 566 0.39 22.68 0.70
CA TYR A 566 0.91 21.61 1.54
C TYR A 566 -0.16 20.62 2.01
N GLN A 567 -1.36 21.07 2.36
CA GLN A 567 -2.41 20.18 2.86
C GLN A 567 -2.88 19.17 1.80
N VAL A 568 -2.98 19.62 0.54
CA VAL A 568 -3.27 18.75 -0.61
C VAL A 568 -2.08 17.81 -0.87
N PHE A 569 -0.85 18.33 -0.80
CA PHE A 569 0.35 17.52 -0.97
C PHE A 569 0.48 16.41 0.10
N ARG A 570 0.16 16.71 1.36
CA ARG A 570 0.12 15.73 2.46
C ARG A 570 -0.95 14.66 2.22
N GLU A 571 -2.15 15.06 1.81
CA GLU A 571 -3.22 14.09 1.47
C GLU A 571 -2.80 13.21 0.28
N PHE A 572 -2.12 13.77 -0.72
CA PHE A 572 -1.57 13.01 -1.84
C PHE A 572 -0.50 12.00 -1.40
N LEU A 573 0.43 12.43 -0.55
CA LEU A 573 1.51 11.60 -0.02
C LEU A 573 0.98 10.43 0.83
N THR A 574 0.06 10.72 1.74
CA THR A 574 -0.59 9.70 2.59
C THR A 574 -1.41 8.71 1.75
N ALA A 575 -2.13 9.19 0.74
CA ALA A 575 -2.87 8.32 -0.16
C ALA A 575 -1.93 7.46 -1.04
N SER A 576 -0.75 7.96 -1.38
CA SER A 576 0.25 7.25 -2.20
C SER A 576 1.15 6.31 -1.39
N ALA A 577 1.06 6.30 -0.07
CA ALA A 577 1.92 5.46 0.78
C ALA A 577 1.83 3.98 0.45
N GLY A 578 0.64 3.49 0.09
CA GLY A 578 0.42 2.11 -0.35
C GLY A 578 0.79 1.81 -1.81
N SER A 579 1.21 2.82 -2.59
CA SER A 579 1.63 2.66 -3.99
C SER A 579 3.15 2.70 -4.16
N ILE A 580 3.88 3.26 -3.19
CA ILE A 580 5.33 3.43 -3.29
C ILE A 580 6.01 2.16 -2.81
N ASN A 581 6.53 1.36 -3.75
CA ASN A 581 7.19 0.10 -3.45
C ASN A 581 8.71 0.25 -3.63
N LEU A 582 9.44 0.05 -2.53
CA LEU A 582 10.89 0.24 -2.45
C LEU A 582 11.65 -0.65 -3.44
N THR A 583 11.17 -1.87 -3.68
CA THR A 583 11.83 -2.83 -4.60
C THR A 583 11.59 -2.55 -6.07
N LYS A 584 10.49 -1.86 -6.43
CA LYS A 584 10.11 -1.56 -7.82
C LYS A 584 10.60 -0.19 -8.30
N ASP A 585 10.59 0.81 -7.43
CA ASP A 585 11.01 2.18 -7.77
C ASP A 585 12.52 2.43 -7.56
N PHE A 586 13.21 1.53 -6.83
CA PHE A 586 14.66 1.52 -6.69
C PHE A 586 15.18 0.08 -6.80
N PRO A 587 15.55 -0.40 -8.01
CA PRO A 587 16.21 -1.70 -8.13
C PRO A 587 17.58 -1.59 -7.47
N GLU A 588 17.73 -2.14 -6.26
CA GLU A 588 19.03 -2.19 -5.59
C GLU A 588 20.07 -2.85 -6.51
N THR A 589 21.05 -2.06 -6.94
CA THR A 589 22.36 -2.59 -7.28
C THR A 589 23.01 -3.07 -5.98
N ALA A 590 22.89 -4.38 -5.73
CA ALA A 590 23.76 -5.19 -4.89
C ALA A 590 24.09 -4.70 -3.46
N SER A 591 23.34 -5.20 -2.48
CA SER A 591 23.97 -5.89 -1.34
C SER A 591 23.02 -6.92 -0.75
N ALA A 592 23.23 -8.19 -1.10
CA ALA A 592 22.70 -9.30 -0.35
C ALA A 592 23.28 -9.25 1.08
N VAL A 593 22.47 -8.80 2.04
CA VAL A 593 22.66 -9.21 3.42
C VAL A 593 21.79 -10.45 3.60
N PRO A 594 22.39 -11.64 3.80
CA PRO A 594 21.61 -12.85 4.04
C PRO A 594 21.00 -12.75 5.43
N HIS A 595 19.67 -12.57 5.52
CA HIS A 595 18.96 -12.87 6.74
C HIS A 595 18.91 -14.39 6.89
N CYS A 596 19.70 -14.90 7.84
CA CYS A 596 19.64 -16.27 8.34
C CYS A 596 18.37 -16.50 9.15
#